data_AF-A0A9D1MPG1-F1
#
_entry.id   AF-A0A9D1MPG1-F1
#
_cell.length_a   1.000
_cell.length_b   1.000
_cell.length_c   1.000
_cell.angle_alpha   90.00
_cell.angle_beta   90.00
_cell.angle_gamma   90.00
#
_symmetry.space_group_name_H-M   'P 1'
#
loop_
_entity.id
_entity.type
_entity.pdbx_description
1 polymer ?
#
loop_
_entity_poly.entity_id
_entity_poly.type
_entity_poly.pdbx_seq_one_letter_code
_entity_poly.pdbx_strand_id
1 'polypeptide(L)'
;MILLYIIVSIVVLIVAIIGLMWIYSKFVPKDDTNIQVEKRTPLVLEKITEKEALLSTEFVIENPTREETIIMDVFARPYLPQEQFDRVIVSAHIERISERRNDSYFEASVLQEHSNWPLIMTLKFTSRYDESITKALADMVDMDVALYFDGILRKYVHTRKTFTTFTREEIKKAVGGAKNE
;
A
#
# COMPACT_ATOMS: atom_id res chain seq x y z
N MET A 1 49.95 -18.50 32.04
CA MET A 1 48.73 -18.94 32.76
C MET A 1 47.73 -17.79 32.93
N ILE A 2 48.06 -16.70 33.63
CA ILE A 2 47.13 -15.56 33.88
C ILE A 2 46.56 -14.96 32.58
N LEU A 3 47.39 -14.68 31.58
CA LEU A 3 46.94 -14.13 30.29
C LEU A 3 45.95 -15.05 29.57
N LEU A 4 46.15 -16.37 29.63
CA LEU A 4 45.25 -17.35 29.03
C LEU A 4 43.89 -17.35 29.72
N TYR A 5 43.86 -17.29 31.06
CA TYR A 5 42.61 -17.17 31.81
C TYR A 5 41.85 -15.89 31.47
N ILE A 6 42.55 -14.75 31.35
CA ILE A 6 41.94 -13.47 30.97
C ILE A 6 41.29 -13.59 29.57
N ILE A 7 42.01 -14.14 28.59
CA ILE A 7 41.49 -14.31 27.23
C ILE A 7 40.25 -15.22 27.23
N VAL A 8 40.30 -16.36 27.93
CA VAL A 8 39.17 -17.29 28.03
C VAL A 8 37.97 -16.61 28.70
N SER A 9 38.18 -15.87 29.80
CA SER A 9 37.11 -15.13 30.47
C SER A 9 36.46 -14.06 29.57
N ILE A 10 37.25 -13.34 28.78
CA ILE A 10 36.74 -12.35 27.82
C ILE A 10 35.90 -13.05 26.73
N VAL A 11 36.38 -14.17 26.19
CA VAL A 11 35.63 -14.93 25.16
C VAL A 11 34.30 -15.42 25.73
N VAL A 12 34.29 -15.97 26.94
CA VAL A 12 33.06 -16.42 27.62
C VAL A 12 32.09 -15.25 27.82
N LEU A 13 32.59 -14.08 28.24
CA LEU A 13 31.77 -12.87 28.42
C LEU A 13 31.16 -12.40 27.10
N ILE A 14 31.93 -12.38 26.00
CA ILE A 14 31.43 -12.00 24.68
C ILE A 14 30.31 -12.96 24.22
N VAL A 15 30.52 -14.27 24.37
CA VAL A 15 29.50 -15.27 24.01
C VAL A 15 28.23 -15.08 24.85
N ALA A 16 28.37 -14.80 26.14
CA ALA A 16 27.23 -14.51 27.01
C ALA A 16 26.46 -13.26 26.57
N ILE A 17 27.16 -12.17 26.21
CA ILE A 17 26.55 -10.94 25.71
C ILE A 17 25.80 -11.19 24.39
N ILE A 18 26.42 -11.90 23.44
CA ILE A 18 25.78 -12.26 22.15
C ILE A 18 24.52 -13.11 22.41
N GLY A 19 24.59 -14.07 23.33
CA GLY A 19 23.44 -14.89 23.72
C GLY A 19 22.30 -14.05 24.30
N LEU A 20 22.61 -13.11 25.21
CA LEU A 20 21.64 -12.18 25.78
C LEU A 20 21.01 -11.27 24.72
N MET A 21 21.80 -10.73 23.79
CA MET A 21 21.30 -9.92 22.68
C MET A 21 20.38 -10.72 21.76
N TRP A 22 20.72 -11.98 21.47
CA TRP A 22 19.88 -12.86 20.65
C TRP A 22 18.53 -13.14 21.31
N ILE A 23 18.53 -13.43 22.63
CA ILE A 23 17.31 -13.61 23.41
C ILE A 23 16.49 -12.32 23.40
N TYR A 24 17.11 -11.17 23.70
CA TYR A 24 16.44 -9.87 23.69
C TYR A 24 15.78 -9.57 22.34
N SER A 25 16.46 -9.84 21.23
CA SER A 25 15.92 -9.64 19.88
C SER A 25 14.67 -10.48 19.58
N LYS A 26 14.42 -11.59 20.28
CA LYS A 26 13.18 -12.37 20.15
C LYS A 26 11.99 -11.71 20.85
N PHE A 27 12.24 -10.84 21.82
CA PHE A 27 11.22 -10.10 22.56
C PHE A 27 10.96 -8.70 21.99
N VAL A 28 11.81 -8.20 21.08
CA VAL A 28 11.55 -6.97 20.35
C VAL A 28 10.42 -7.22 19.35
N PRO A 29 9.28 -6.52 19.48
CA PRO A 29 8.19 -6.62 18.51
C PRO A 29 8.69 -6.35 17.10
N LYS A 30 8.29 -7.21 16.17
CA LYS A 30 8.52 -6.98 14.75
C LYS A 30 7.17 -6.67 14.14
N ASP A 31 7.04 -5.48 13.58
CA ASP A 31 5.97 -5.18 12.68
C ASP A 31 6.47 -5.39 11.26
N ASP A 32 5.84 -6.30 10.54
CA ASP A 32 6.12 -6.58 9.13
C ASP A 32 4.83 -6.50 8.31
N THR A 33 3.81 -5.81 8.84
CA THR A 33 2.56 -5.56 8.15
C THR A 33 2.82 -4.74 6.90
N ASN A 34 2.29 -5.16 5.76
CA ASN A 34 2.58 -4.50 4.49
C ASN A 34 1.43 -4.65 3.48
N ILE A 35 1.40 -3.71 2.54
CA ILE A 35 0.49 -3.79 1.40
C ILE A 35 1.21 -4.52 0.26
N GLN A 36 0.61 -5.60 -0.19
CA GLN A 36 1.12 -6.51 -1.23
C GLN A 36 0.78 -5.98 -2.63
N VAL A 37 1.38 -4.84 -3.02
CA VAL A 37 1.14 -4.19 -4.32
C VAL A 37 1.54 -5.05 -5.53
N GLU A 38 2.51 -5.95 -5.36
CA GLU A 38 2.94 -6.89 -6.40
C GLU A 38 1.87 -7.95 -6.71
N LYS A 39 0.96 -8.20 -5.77
CA LYS A 39 -0.15 -9.16 -5.91
C LYS A 39 -1.45 -8.48 -6.36
N ARG A 40 -1.37 -7.25 -6.91
CA ARG A 40 -2.56 -6.50 -7.32
C ARG A 40 -3.27 -7.15 -8.51
N THR A 41 -4.59 -7.03 -8.54
CA THR A 41 -5.37 -7.43 -9.72
C THR A 41 -5.22 -6.40 -10.84
N PRO A 42 -5.41 -6.79 -12.11
CA PRO A 42 -5.45 -5.83 -13.22
C PRO A 42 -6.50 -4.74 -13.01
N LEU A 43 -6.25 -3.52 -13.51
CA LEU A 43 -7.26 -2.46 -13.48
C LEU A 43 -8.55 -2.88 -14.20
N VAL A 44 -9.68 -2.65 -13.55
CA VAL A 44 -11.04 -2.87 -14.06
C VAL A 44 -11.75 -1.54 -14.20
N LEU A 45 -12.51 -1.36 -15.29
CA LEU A 45 -13.36 -0.19 -15.47
C LEU A 45 -14.69 -0.38 -14.74
N GLU A 46 -14.92 0.42 -13.71
CA GLU A 46 -16.17 0.40 -12.93
C GLU A 46 -17.25 1.26 -13.58
N LYS A 47 -16.86 2.45 -14.05
CA LYS A 47 -17.78 3.41 -14.63
C LYS A 47 -17.05 4.36 -15.56
N ILE A 48 -17.66 4.68 -16.69
CA ILE A 48 -17.20 5.76 -17.56
C ILE A 48 -18.37 6.67 -17.93
N THR A 49 -18.08 7.96 -17.95
CA THR A 49 -18.99 9.04 -18.38
C THR A 49 -18.23 9.92 -19.38
N GLU A 50 -18.84 11.02 -19.82
CA GLU A 50 -18.15 11.96 -20.71
C GLU A 50 -16.93 12.63 -20.04
N LYS A 51 -17.03 12.94 -18.74
CA LYS A 51 -16.00 13.70 -18.01
C LYS A 51 -15.24 12.90 -16.96
N GLU A 52 -15.75 11.73 -16.56
CA GLU A 52 -15.17 10.95 -15.47
C GLU A 52 -15.02 9.47 -15.83
N ALA A 53 -13.93 8.86 -15.38
CA ALA A 53 -13.70 7.42 -15.42
C ALA A 53 -13.31 6.92 -14.02
N LEU A 54 -13.96 5.85 -13.57
CA LEU A 54 -13.66 5.13 -12.34
C LEU A 54 -13.01 3.80 -12.70
N LEU A 55 -11.77 3.61 -12.26
CA LEU A 55 -11.04 2.36 -12.38
C LEU A 55 -10.81 1.77 -10.99
N SER A 56 -10.87 0.46 -10.85
CA SER A 56 -10.59 -0.24 -9.60
C SER A 56 -9.48 -1.27 -9.76
N THR A 57 -8.75 -1.52 -8.67
CA THR A 57 -7.82 -2.63 -8.54
C THR A 57 -7.85 -3.12 -7.10
N GLU A 58 -7.65 -4.41 -6.92
CA GLU A 58 -7.64 -5.05 -5.61
C GLU A 58 -6.21 -5.44 -5.23
N PHE A 59 -5.93 -5.41 -3.94
CA PHE A 59 -4.68 -5.90 -3.37
C PHE A 59 -4.94 -6.33 -1.93
N VAL A 60 -3.89 -6.80 -1.26
CA VAL A 60 -4.01 -7.37 0.08
C VAL A 60 -3.10 -6.61 1.03
N ILE A 61 -3.60 -6.30 2.22
CA ILE A 61 -2.75 -5.97 3.36
C ILE A 61 -2.55 -7.23 4.21
N GLU A 62 -1.29 -7.57 4.49
CA GLU A 62 -0.90 -8.81 5.15
C GLU A 62 -0.17 -8.49 6.45
N ASN A 63 -0.57 -9.15 7.54
CA ASN A 63 0.16 -9.15 8.81
C ASN A 63 0.77 -10.55 9.01
N PRO A 64 2.05 -10.73 8.68
CA PRO A 64 2.72 -12.03 8.85
C PRO A 64 3.21 -12.25 10.30
N THR A 65 2.97 -11.31 11.21
CA THR A 65 3.54 -11.30 12.55
C THR A 65 2.65 -12.02 13.56
N ARG A 66 3.18 -12.24 14.76
CA ARG A 66 2.48 -12.81 15.93
C ARG A 66 1.82 -11.76 16.82
N GLU A 67 1.76 -10.52 16.34
CA GLU A 67 1.11 -9.43 17.06
C GLU A 67 -0.01 -8.89 16.17
N GLU A 68 -1.14 -8.55 16.78
CA GLU A 68 -2.20 -7.84 16.09
C GLU A 68 -1.76 -6.42 15.76
N THR A 69 -2.17 -5.91 14.61
CA THR A 69 -1.92 -4.53 14.19
C THR A 69 -3.25 -3.82 14.03
N ILE A 70 -3.43 -2.68 14.70
CA ILE A 70 -4.59 -1.83 14.44
C ILE A 70 -4.27 -1.02 13.19
N ILE A 71 -5.04 -1.21 12.14
CA ILE A 71 -4.98 -0.36 10.95
C ILE A 71 -5.94 0.80 11.19
N MET A 72 -5.41 2.00 11.33
CA MET A 72 -6.20 3.22 11.54
C MET A 72 -6.77 3.75 10.23
N ASP A 73 -5.93 3.79 9.20
CA ASP A 73 -6.27 4.34 7.90
C ASP A 73 -5.45 3.63 6.81
N VAL A 74 -6.03 3.52 5.62
CA VAL A 74 -5.35 3.12 4.40
C VAL A 74 -5.80 4.07 3.31
N PHE A 75 -4.87 4.82 2.74
CA PHE A 75 -5.18 5.83 1.73
C PHE A 75 -4.13 5.89 0.64
N ALA A 76 -4.52 6.43 -0.51
CA ALA A 76 -3.64 6.54 -1.67
C ALA A 76 -3.47 7.98 -2.11
N ARG A 77 -2.27 8.29 -2.61
CA ARG A 77 -1.93 9.56 -3.23
C ARG A 77 -1.44 9.29 -4.65
N PRO A 78 -2.22 9.67 -5.67
CA PRO A 78 -1.73 9.70 -7.05
C PRO A 78 -0.62 10.75 -7.22
N TYR A 79 0.45 10.37 -7.91
CA TYR A 79 1.55 11.26 -8.29
C TYR A 79 1.44 11.55 -9.78
N LEU A 80 0.60 12.52 -10.10
CA LEU A 80 0.46 13.06 -11.46
C LEU A 80 0.68 14.57 -11.43
N PRO A 81 1.94 15.02 -11.42
CA PRO A 81 2.28 16.45 -11.45
C PRO A 81 1.72 17.13 -12.70
N GLN A 82 1.31 18.38 -12.55
CA GLN A 82 0.74 19.16 -13.65
C GLN A 82 1.72 19.28 -14.83
N GLU A 83 3.02 19.36 -14.55
CA GLU A 83 4.07 19.49 -15.56
C GLU A 83 4.20 18.24 -16.43
N GLN A 84 3.78 17.07 -15.92
CA GLN A 84 3.83 15.81 -16.65
C GLN A 84 2.54 15.54 -17.40
N PHE A 85 1.39 15.80 -16.77
CA PHE A 85 0.10 15.58 -17.39
C PHE A 85 -1.00 16.40 -16.71
N ASP A 86 -1.50 17.40 -17.43
CA ASP A 86 -2.44 18.39 -16.89
C ASP A 86 -3.89 18.19 -17.37
N ARG A 87 -4.17 17.12 -18.12
CA ARG A 87 -5.48 16.88 -18.76
C ARG A 87 -6.49 16.17 -17.86
N VAL A 88 -6.06 15.59 -16.74
CA VAL A 88 -6.95 14.96 -15.76
C VAL A 88 -6.54 15.28 -14.34
N ILE A 89 -7.51 15.26 -13.43
CA ILE A 89 -7.29 15.21 -11.99
C ILE A 89 -7.56 13.77 -11.55
N VAL A 90 -6.65 13.21 -10.75
CA VAL A 90 -6.80 11.86 -10.21
C VAL A 90 -6.97 11.92 -8.71
N SER A 91 -8.05 11.31 -8.22
CA SER A 91 -8.25 11.03 -6.79
C SER A 91 -8.30 9.52 -6.57
N ALA A 92 -7.76 9.06 -5.45
CA ALA A 92 -7.77 7.65 -5.08
C ALA A 92 -8.48 7.47 -3.73
N HIS A 93 -9.25 6.39 -3.62
CA HIS A 93 -9.91 5.97 -2.39
C HIS A 93 -9.62 4.49 -2.16
N ILE A 94 -9.29 4.08 -0.94
CA ILE A 94 -9.02 2.67 -0.57
C ILE A 94 -10.00 2.23 0.49
N GLU A 95 -10.52 1.01 0.34
CA GLU A 95 -11.51 0.43 1.23
C GLU A 95 -11.27 -1.05 1.44
N ARG A 96 -11.81 -1.61 2.52
CA ARG A 96 -11.94 -3.06 2.67
C ARG A 96 -13.06 -3.55 1.73
N ILE A 97 -12.80 -4.63 0.99
CA ILE A 97 -13.80 -5.17 0.06
C ILE A 97 -15.08 -5.62 0.77
N SER A 98 -14.95 -6.16 1.98
CA SER A 98 -16.08 -6.60 2.81
C SER A 98 -16.92 -5.47 3.39
N GLU A 99 -16.38 -4.25 3.45
CA GLU A 99 -16.93 -3.11 4.18
C GLU A 99 -16.79 -1.83 3.33
N ARG A 100 -17.36 -1.84 2.12
CA ARG A 100 -17.37 -0.67 1.22
C ARG A 100 -18.20 0.46 1.82
N ARG A 101 -17.69 1.68 1.73
CA ARG A 101 -18.30 2.91 2.22
C ARG A 101 -18.36 3.96 1.10
N ASN A 102 -19.05 5.06 1.36
CA ASN A 102 -19.24 6.15 0.40
C ASN A 102 -18.89 7.52 0.99
N ASP A 103 -18.39 7.56 2.22
CA ASP A 103 -18.01 8.75 2.98
C ASP A 103 -16.51 9.08 2.89
N SER A 104 -15.75 8.34 2.06
CA SER A 104 -14.29 8.45 1.94
C SER A 104 -13.53 8.21 3.24
N TYR A 105 -14.14 7.55 4.22
CA TYR A 105 -13.52 7.18 5.49
C TYR A 105 -13.06 5.72 5.47
N PHE A 106 -11.85 5.44 5.96
CA PHE A 106 -11.39 4.09 6.20
C PHE A 106 -11.73 3.67 7.64
N GLU A 107 -12.41 2.54 7.80
CA GLU A 107 -12.80 2.04 9.12
C GLU A 107 -11.61 1.42 9.86
N ALA A 108 -11.18 2.10 10.92
CA ALA A 108 -10.11 1.59 11.79
C ALA A 108 -10.49 0.22 12.37
N SER A 109 -9.63 -0.77 12.16
CA SER A 109 -9.90 -2.17 12.50
C SER A 109 -8.65 -2.91 12.96
N VAL A 110 -8.82 -4.03 13.67
CA VAL A 110 -7.71 -4.87 14.16
C VAL A 110 -7.40 -5.97 13.15
N LEU A 111 -6.24 -5.86 12.49
CA LEU A 111 -5.70 -6.92 11.63
C LEU A 111 -5.02 -7.98 12.50
N GLN A 112 -5.63 -9.16 12.54
CA GLN A 112 -5.22 -10.29 13.38
C GLN A 112 -3.81 -10.80 13.02
N GLU A 113 -3.16 -11.49 13.96
CA GLU A 113 -1.89 -12.17 13.69
C GLU A 113 -2.03 -13.17 12.54
N HIS A 114 -0.98 -13.30 11.72
CA HIS A 114 -0.94 -14.22 10.58
C HIS A 114 -2.18 -14.14 9.64
N SER A 115 -2.76 -12.96 9.49
CA SER A 115 -3.97 -12.74 8.72
C SER A 115 -3.78 -11.69 7.63
N ASN A 116 -4.80 -11.54 6.78
CA ASN A 116 -4.80 -10.57 5.71
C ASN A 116 -6.19 -10.03 5.44
N TRP A 117 -6.26 -8.85 4.83
CA TRP A 117 -7.51 -8.29 4.33
C TRP A 117 -7.42 -7.97 2.84
N PRO A 118 -8.48 -8.31 2.07
CA PRO A 118 -8.64 -7.83 0.72
C PRO A 118 -9.07 -6.35 0.75
N LEU A 119 -8.30 -5.53 0.05
CA LEU A 119 -8.51 -4.10 -0.13
C LEU A 119 -8.80 -3.81 -1.60
N ILE A 120 -9.56 -2.76 -1.85
CA ILE A 120 -9.86 -2.26 -3.18
C ILE A 120 -9.55 -0.77 -3.24
N MET A 121 -8.77 -0.38 -4.24
CA MET A 121 -8.51 1.00 -4.57
C MET A 121 -9.34 1.41 -5.77
N THR A 122 -10.07 2.50 -5.63
CA THR A 122 -10.81 3.14 -6.73
C THR A 122 -10.08 4.42 -7.13
N LEU A 123 -9.62 4.48 -8.36
CA LEU A 123 -9.04 5.65 -9.00
C LEU A 123 -10.12 6.36 -9.80
N LYS A 124 -10.40 7.61 -9.43
CA LYS A 124 -11.29 8.50 -10.16
C LYS A 124 -10.47 9.47 -10.99
N PHE A 125 -10.62 9.39 -12.30
CA PHE A 125 -10.06 10.33 -13.26
C PHE A 125 -11.14 11.30 -13.68
N THR A 126 -10.91 12.59 -13.47
CA THR A 126 -11.81 13.66 -13.91
C THR A 126 -11.10 14.49 -14.97
N SER A 127 -11.69 14.57 -16.16
CA SER A 127 -11.20 15.34 -17.29
C SER A 127 -11.09 16.82 -16.91
N ARG A 128 -9.96 17.44 -17.24
CA ARG A 128 -9.79 18.89 -17.20
C ARG A 128 -10.12 19.45 -18.57
N TYR A 129 -10.56 20.70 -18.60
CA TYR A 129 -10.99 21.38 -19.82
C TYR A 129 -12.24 20.76 -20.48
N ASP A 130 -12.66 21.32 -21.62
CA ASP A 130 -13.88 20.87 -22.29
C ASP A 130 -13.66 19.64 -23.20
N GLU A 131 -12.84 18.69 -22.76
CA GLU A 131 -12.59 17.45 -23.50
C GLU A 131 -13.20 16.22 -22.82
N SER A 132 -13.42 15.17 -23.61
CA SER A 132 -13.91 13.89 -23.10
C SER A 132 -12.81 13.11 -22.38
N ILE A 133 -13.18 12.40 -21.31
CA ILE A 133 -12.24 11.61 -20.52
C ILE A 133 -11.55 10.53 -21.35
N THR A 134 -12.26 9.94 -22.33
CA THR A 134 -11.70 8.93 -23.24
C THR A 134 -10.57 9.50 -24.11
N LYS A 135 -10.70 10.76 -24.55
CA LYS A 135 -9.67 11.45 -25.31
C LYS A 135 -8.50 11.86 -24.41
N ALA A 136 -8.78 12.33 -23.20
CA ALA A 136 -7.74 12.66 -22.23
C ALA A 136 -6.90 11.41 -21.89
N LEU A 137 -7.55 10.29 -21.54
CA LEU A 137 -6.85 9.06 -21.15
C LEU A 137 -6.14 8.35 -22.32
N ALA A 138 -6.44 8.68 -23.58
CA ALA A 138 -5.74 8.15 -24.74
C ALA A 138 -4.26 8.58 -24.79
N ASP A 139 -3.94 9.74 -24.24
CA ASP A 139 -2.58 10.29 -24.17
C ASP A 139 -1.98 10.19 -22.76
N MET A 140 -2.58 9.38 -21.89
CA MET A 140 -2.16 9.22 -20.50
C MET A 140 -0.70 8.74 -20.42
N VAL A 141 0.01 9.28 -19.42
CA VAL A 141 1.37 8.87 -19.05
C VAL A 141 1.33 7.81 -17.96
N ASP A 142 2.46 7.11 -17.76
CA ASP A 142 2.61 6.25 -16.59
C ASP A 142 2.50 7.10 -15.31
N MET A 143 1.80 6.56 -14.31
CA MET A 143 1.51 7.28 -13.07
C MET A 143 1.81 6.39 -11.86
N ASP A 144 2.61 6.91 -10.95
CA ASP A 144 2.81 6.28 -9.65
C ASP A 144 1.68 6.66 -8.69
N VAL A 145 1.27 5.71 -7.87
CA VAL A 145 0.37 5.93 -6.73
C VAL A 145 1.09 5.46 -5.49
N ALA A 146 1.25 6.36 -4.52
CA ALA A 146 1.72 5.99 -3.21
C ALA A 146 0.55 5.50 -2.36
N LEU A 147 0.67 4.31 -1.81
CA LEU A 147 -0.25 3.76 -0.83
C LEU A 147 0.36 3.95 0.55
N TYR A 148 -0.44 4.47 1.47
CA TYR A 148 -0.11 4.65 2.86
C TYR A 148 -1.02 3.77 3.69
N PHE A 149 -0.48 3.17 4.75
CA PHE A 149 -1.30 2.75 5.86
C PHE A 149 -0.72 3.26 7.17
N ASP A 150 -1.64 3.65 8.05
CA ASP A 150 -1.33 4.07 9.40
C ASP A 150 -1.65 2.92 10.36
N GLY A 151 -0.63 2.43 11.04
CA GLY A 151 -0.72 1.32 11.97
C GLY A 151 -0.43 1.76 13.40
N ILE A 152 -1.17 1.18 14.36
CA ILE A 152 -0.77 1.18 15.77
C ILE A 152 -0.33 -0.22 16.15
N LEU A 153 0.88 -0.30 16.69
CA LEU A 153 1.32 -1.42 17.51
C LEU A 153 1.62 -0.90 18.90
N ARG A 154 1.18 -1.62 19.95
CA ARG A 154 1.39 -1.40 21.40
C ARG A 154 1.56 0.06 21.91
N LYS A 155 2.58 0.81 21.46
CA LYS A 155 2.90 2.18 21.88
C LYS A 155 3.26 3.16 20.74
N TYR A 156 3.32 2.73 19.48
CA TYR A 156 3.76 3.58 18.37
C TYR A 156 2.72 3.60 17.26
N VAL A 157 2.34 4.83 16.88
CA VAL A 157 1.67 5.10 15.60
C VAL A 157 2.76 5.23 14.56
N HIS A 158 2.58 4.56 13.42
CA HIS A 158 3.52 4.64 12.32
C HIS A 158 2.78 4.66 11.00
N THR A 159 3.41 5.26 10.00
CA THR A 159 2.91 5.28 8.62
C THR A 159 3.88 4.50 7.76
N ARG A 160 3.40 3.54 6.98
CA ARG A 160 4.21 2.89 5.94
C ARG A 160 3.76 3.35 4.58
N LYS A 161 4.73 3.56 3.69
CA LYS A 161 4.51 3.99 2.32
C LYS A 161 5.03 2.92 1.37
N THR A 162 4.22 2.54 0.40
CA THR A 162 4.64 1.75 -0.75
C THR A 162 4.16 2.42 -2.04
N PHE A 163 4.82 2.12 -3.16
CA PHE A 163 4.43 2.65 -4.46
C PHE A 163 3.92 1.52 -5.34
N THR A 164 2.97 1.87 -6.21
CA THR A 164 2.60 1.04 -7.36
C THR A 164 2.50 1.93 -8.59
N THR A 165 2.95 1.41 -9.72
CA THR A 165 2.90 2.14 -11.00
C THR A 165 1.73 1.62 -11.83
N PHE A 166 0.87 2.55 -12.25
CA PHE A 166 -0.15 2.31 -13.27
C PHE A 166 0.38 2.77 -14.61
N THR A 167 0.61 1.81 -15.49
CA THR A 167 1.13 2.11 -16.83
C THR A 167 0.04 2.67 -17.72
N ARG A 168 0.43 3.51 -18.67
CA ARG A 168 -0.45 4.02 -19.72
C ARG A 168 -1.17 2.88 -20.47
N GLU A 169 -0.48 1.77 -20.71
CA GLU A 169 -1.03 0.63 -21.45
C GLU A 169 -2.11 -0.08 -20.63
N GLU A 170 -1.91 -0.18 -19.32
CA GLU A 170 -2.91 -0.74 -18.41
C GLU A 170 -4.17 0.13 -18.36
N ILE A 171 -4.00 1.45 -18.22
CA ILE A 171 -5.12 2.41 -18.21
C ILE A 171 -5.86 2.37 -19.55
N LYS A 172 -5.14 2.36 -20.67
CA LYS A 172 -5.73 2.23 -22.01
C LYS A 172 -6.47 0.92 -22.19
N LYS A 173 -5.93 -0.19 -21.69
CA LYS A 173 -6.57 -1.50 -21.76
C LYS A 173 -7.86 -1.51 -20.94
N ALA A 174 -7.86 -0.95 -19.73
CA ALA A 174 -9.04 -0.89 -18.88
C ALA A 174 -10.16 -0.03 -19.53
N VAL A 175 -9.80 1.13 -20.08
CA VAL A 175 -10.76 2.05 -20.73
C VAL A 175 -11.20 1.56 -22.12
N GLY A 176 -10.28 0.99 -22.90
CA GLY A 176 -10.51 0.51 -24.26
C GLY A 176 -11.17 -0.87 -24.33
N GLY A 177 -10.98 -1.71 -23.31
CA GLY A 177 -11.63 -3.02 -23.20
C GLY A 177 -13.16 -2.93 -23.15
N ALA A 178 -13.71 -1.82 -22.65
CA ALA A 178 -15.14 -1.54 -22.61
C ALA A 178 -15.77 -1.14 -23.96
N LYS A 179 -15.00 -1.08 -25.05
CA LYS A 179 -15.53 -0.89 -26.42
C LYS A 179 -15.80 -2.20 -27.15
N ASN A 180 -15.43 -3.35 -26.56
CA ASN A 180 -15.51 -4.67 -27.20
C ASN A 180 -16.45 -5.66 -26.48
N GLU A 181 -17.30 -5.17 -25.57
CA GLU A 181 -18.46 -5.89 -25.02
C GLU A 181 -19.74 -5.07 -25.30
#